data_AF-A4S008-F1
#
_entry.id   AF-A4S008-F1
#
_cell.length_a   1.000
_cell.length_b   1.000
_cell.length_c   1.000
_cell.angle_alpha   90.00
_cell.angle_beta   90.00
_cell.angle_gamma   90.00
#
_symmetry.space_group_name_H-M   'P 1'
#
loop_
_entity.id
_entity.type
_entity.pdbx_description
1 polymer ?
#
loop_
_entity_poly.entity_id
_entity_poly.type
_entity_poly.pdbx_seq_one_letter_code
_entity_poly.pdbx_strand_id
1 'polypeptide(L)'
;MDFLRDVANTVERAVTGASPRALDLPQCDVAFVSETIAEYGRILARSKDVVVRDADRATDAEVRRARFNMVWALCHSGVEDQLRRGTQMLERGASNGANAETTLEARWRVEFGDAMEVRDGHYLRSVAYYGMRDYERAREAAFAALKCDPECRQAAALREASEEALARDGLVGAGAIAAAGLAILGATAAIAANSAGGSRR
;
A
#
# COMPACT_ATOMS: atom_id res chain seq x y z
N MET A 1 3.24 -6.02 30.67
CA MET A 1 3.80 -7.41 30.60
C MET A 1 3.45 -8.08 29.26
N ASP A 2 2.93 -7.32 28.30
CA ASP A 2 2.34 -7.84 27.07
C ASP A 2 3.35 -7.94 25.93
N PHE A 3 4.37 -7.06 25.93
CA PHE A 3 5.45 -7.06 24.94
C PHE A 3 6.24 -8.37 24.90
N LEU A 4 6.62 -8.92 26.06
CA LEU A 4 7.35 -10.19 26.13
C LEU A 4 6.49 -11.37 25.69
N ARG A 5 5.16 -11.27 25.88
CA ARG A 5 4.21 -12.28 25.45
C ARG A 5 4.01 -12.21 23.93
N ASP A 6 3.97 -11.02 23.35
CA ASP A 6 3.91 -10.83 21.89
C ASP A 6 5.16 -11.35 21.19
N VAL A 7 6.35 -11.01 21.71
CA VAL A 7 7.61 -11.53 21.17
C VAL A 7 7.65 -13.07 21.27
N ALA A 8 7.23 -13.63 22.40
CA ALA A 8 7.15 -15.08 22.58
C ALA A 8 6.16 -15.72 21.59
N ASN A 9 4.98 -15.14 21.40
CA ASN A 9 3.97 -15.63 20.46
C ASN A 9 4.46 -15.54 19.00
N THR A 10 5.17 -14.47 18.63
CA THR A 10 5.73 -14.30 17.28
C THR A 10 6.83 -15.32 17.01
N VAL A 11 7.71 -15.57 17.99
CA VAL A 11 8.74 -16.61 17.89
C VAL A 11 8.11 -18.01 17.84
N GLU A 12 7.11 -18.29 18.67
CA GLU A 12 6.41 -19.56 18.70
C GLU A 12 5.69 -19.85 17.36
N ARG A 13 5.06 -18.84 16.75
CA ARG A 13 4.43 -18.96 15.42
C ARG A 13 5.44 -19.20 14.30
N ALA A 14 6.60 -18.54 14.37
CA ALA A 14 7.70 -18.77 13.44
C ALA A 14 8.28 -20.20 13.55
N VAL A 15 8.39 -20.73 14.77
CA VAL A 15 8.92 -22.08 15.04
C VAL A 15 7.91 -23.17 14.70
N THR A 16 6.61 -22.94 14.95
CA THR A 16 5.54 -23.93 14.72
C THR A 16 5.04 -23.97 13.28
N GLY A 17 5.46 -23.03 12.42
CA GLY A 17 4.94 -22.88 11.07
C GLY A 17 3.46 -22.48 11.02
N ALA A 18 2.92 -21.98 12.15
CA ALA A 18 1.57 -21.47 12.20
C ALA A 18 1.47 -20.23 11.31
N SER A 19 0.85 -20.40 10.15
CA SER A 19 0.65 -19.33 9.17
C SER A 19 0.04 -18.11 9.87
N PRO A 20 0.67 -16.92 9.83
CA PRO A 20 -0.06 -15.72 10.15
C PRO A 20 -1.24 -15.69 9.19
N ARG A 21 -2.42 -15.49 9.76
CA ARG A 21 -3.67 -15.38 9.01
C ARG A 21 -3.36 -14.41 7.87
N ALA A 22 -3.40 -14.92 6.62
CA ALA A 22 -3.11 -14.11 5.45
C ALA A 22 -3.83 -12.78 5.62
N LEU A 23 -3.11 -11.66 5.48
CA LEU A 23 -3.68 -10.35 5.71
C LEU A 23 -4.99 -10.27 4.91
N ASP A 24 -6.11 -10.07 5.62
CA ASP A 24 -7.44 -10.08 5.04
C ASP A 24 -7.66 -8.75 4.32
N LEU A 25 -6.95 -8.59 3.21
CA LEU A 25 -7.06 -7.46 2.32
C LEU A 25 -8.40 -7.54 1.59
N PRO A 26 -9.11 -6.41 1.41
CA PRO A 26 -10.30 -6.38 0.58
C PRO A 26 -10.03 -7.09 -0.76
N GLN A 27 -10.83 -8.07 -1.14
CA GLN A 27 -10.69 -8.74 -2.42
C GLN A 27 -11.81 -8.29 -3.36
N CYS A 28 -11.45 -8.00 -4.60
CA CYS A 28 -12.38 -7.75 -5.68
C CYS A 28 -12.51 -9.02 -6.50
N ASP A 29 -13.74 -9.47 -6.73
CA ASP A 29 -13.97 -10.54 -7.70
C ASP A 29 -13.78 -10.04 -9.15
N VAL A 30 -13.69 -10.98 -10.07
CA VAL A 30 -13.49 -10.69 -11.50
C VAL A 30 -14.66 -9.91 -12.10
N ALA A 31 -15.88 -10.08 -11.57
CA ALA A 31 -17.06 -9.36 -12.07
C ALA A 31 -16.97 -7.88 -11.72
N PHE A 32 -16.60 -7.54 -10.49
CA PHE A 32 -16.38 -6.18 -10.02
C PHE A 32 -15.24 -5.48 -10.78
N VAL A 33 -14.12 -6.18 -11.01
CA VAL A 33 -13.03 -5.66 -11.83
C VAL A 33 -13.51 -5.38 -13.26
N SER A 34 -14.29 -6.29 -13.85
CA SER A 34 -14.82 -6.12 -15.21
C SER A 34 -15.79 -4.94 -15.31
N GLU A 35 -16.66 -4.78 -14.31
CA GLU A 35 -17.61 -3.66 -14.22
C GLU A 35 -16.89 -2.32 -14.14
N THR A 36 -15.88 -2.20 -13.26
CA THR A 36 -15.11 -0.94 -13.11
C THR A 36 -14.30 -0.60 -14.37
N ILE A 37 -13.75 -1.59 -15.07
CA ILE A 37 -13.08 -1.38 -16.37
C ILE A 37 -14.09 -0.89 -17.41
N ALA A 38 -15.26 -1.52 -17.51
CA ALA A 38 -16.30 -1.13 -18.44
C ALA A 38 -16.82 0.28 -18.15
N GLU A 39 -17.01 0.61 -16.88
CA GLU A 39 -17.46 1.94 -16.45
C GLU A 39 -16.46 3.03 -16.78
N TYR A 40 -15.16 2.79 -16.50
CA TYR A 40 -14.11 3.71 -16.93
C TYR A 40 -14.13 3.92 -18.45
N GLY A 41 -14.28 2.84 -19.23
CA GLY A 41 -14.39 2.92 -20.69
C GLY A 41 -15.57 3.77 -21.16
N ARG A 42 -16.75 3.60 -20.56
CA ARG A 42 -17.96 4.38 -20.88
C ARG A 42 -17.78 5.86 -20.56
N ILE A 43 -17.28 6.19 -19.36
CA ILE A 43 -17.06 7.57 -18.94
C ILE A 43 -16.00 8.25 -19.81
N LEU A 44 -14.91 7.55 -20.12
CA LEU A 44 -13.85 8.06 -21.00
C LEU A 44 -14.35 8.30 -22.44
N ALA A 45 -15.23 7.43 -22.94
CA ALA A 45 -15.84 7.63 -24.25
C ALA A 45 -16.72 8.88 -24.26
N ARG A 46 -17.59 9.04 -23.25
CA ARG A 46 -18.45 10.22 -23.11
C ARG A 46 -17.65 11.52 -22.96
N SER A 47 -16.49 11.50 -22.31
CA SER A 47 -15.67 12.71 -22.16
C SER A 47 -15.05 13.16 -23.49
N LYS A 48 -14.81 12.24 -24.42
CA LYS A 48 -14.21 12.51 -25.74
C LYS A 48 -15.24 12.69 -26.85
N ASP A 49 -16.51 12.39 -26.58
CA ASP A 49 -17.56 12.48 -27.57
C ASP A 49 -17.90 13.95 -27.87
N VAL A 50 -17.61 14.36 -29.10
CA VAL A 50 -17.87 15.72 -29.60
C VAL A 50 -19.33 15.92 -30.05
N VAL A 51 -20.09 14.83 -30.20
CA VAL A 51 -21.50 14.86 -30.65
C VAL A 51 -22.47 14.99 -29.47
N VAL A 52 -22.05 14.54 -28.28
CA VAL A 52 -22.84 14.66 -27.05
C VAL A 52 -22.94 16.12 -26.62
N ARG A 53 -24.13 16.53 -26.15
CA ARG A 53 -24.36 17.87 -25.60
C ARG A 53 -23.38 18.12 -24.46
N ASP A 54 -22.85 19.34 -24.34
CA ASP A 54 -21.84 19.64 -23.31
C ASP A 54 -22.30 19.32 -21.88
N ALA A 55 -23.60 19.45 -21.58
CA ALA A 55 -24.18 19.08 -20.28
C ALA A 55 -24.16 17.57 -19.99
N ASP A 56 -24.11 16.74 -21.03
CA ASP A 56 -24.08 15.27 -20.96
C ASP A 56 -22.65 14.70 -21.11
N ARG A 57 -21.67 15.56 -21.42
CA ARG A 57 -20.25 15.17 -21.53
C ARG A 57 -19.68 14.91 -20.13
N ALA A 58 -18.98 13.79 -19.99
CA ALA A 58 -18.31 13.47 -18.74
C ALA A 58 -17.17 14.48 -18.48
N THR A 59 -17.13 14.99 -17.26
CA THR A 59 -16.11 15.90 -16.74
C THR A 59 -14.79 15.18 -16.50
N ASP A 60 -13.68 15.92 -16.48
CA ASP A 60 -12.38 15.35 -16.13
C ASP A 60 -12.36 14.75 -14.72
N ALA A 61 -13.13 15.31 -13.78
CA ALA A 61 -13.26 14.79 -12.43
C ALA A 61 -13.92 13.40 -12.42
N GLU A 62 -14.97 13.20 -13.21
CA GLU A 62 -15.62 11.89 -13.39
C GLU A 62 -14.66 10.87 -14.01
N VAL A 63 -13.92 11.27 -15.05
CA VAL A 63 -12.91 10.40 -15.69
C VAL A 63 -11.83 9.99 -14.70
N ARG A 64 -11.31 10.93 -13.89
CA ARG A 64 -10.28 10.65 -12.88
C ARG A 64 -10.81 9.74 -11.77
N ARG A 65 -12.05 9.95 -11.30
CA ARG A 65 -12.70 9.07 -10.31
C ARG A 65 -12.90 7.66 -10.86
N ALA A 66 -13.40 7.52 -12.07
CA ALA A 66 -13.61 6.22 -12.70
C ALA A 66 -12.29 5.46 -12.91
N ARG A 67 -11.23 6.18 -13.31
CA ARG A 67 -9.87 5.62 -13.41
C ARG A 67 -9.36 5.13 -12.06
N PHE A 68 -9.53 5.93 -11.00
CA PHE A 68 -9.14 5.53 -9.65
C PHE A 68 -9.87 4.24 -9.22
N ASN A 69 -11.19 4.18 -9.38
CA ASN A 69 -11.99 3.00 -9.01
C ASN A 69 -11.53 1.73 -9.75
N MET A 70 -11.24 1.85 -11.05
CA MET A 70 -10.69 0.74 -11.84
C MET A 70 -9.32 0.30 -11.33
N VAL A 71 -8.40 1.23 -11.06
CA VAL A 71 -7.05 0.90 -10.53
C VAL A 71 -7.15 0.26 -9.15
N TRP A 72 -8.01 0.79 -8.29
CA TRP A 72 -8.29 0.23 -6.97
C TRP A 72 -8.76 -1.23 -7.09
N ALA A 73 -9.73 -1.51 -7.98
CA ALA A 73 -10.25 -2.85 -8.20
C ALA A 73 -9.17 -3.82 -8.73
N LEU A 74 -8.36 -3.36 -9.70
CA LEU A 74 -7.24 -4.13 -10.24
C LEU A 74 -6.25 -4.55 -9.15
N CYS A 75 -5.85 -3.62 -8.27
CA CYS A 75 -4.91 -3.86 -7.18
C CYS A 75 -5.43 -4.80 -6.09
N HIS A 76 -6.75 -5.00 -5.99
CA HIS A 76 -7.39 -5.88 -4.99
C HIS A 76 -7.96 -7.17 -5.61
N SER A 77 -7.69 -7.47 -6.88
CA SER A 77 -8.33 -8.56 -7.63
C SER A 77 -7.92 -10.00 -7.25
N GLY A 78 -6.76 -10.17 -6.60
CA GLY A 78 -6.14 -11.48 -6.39
C GLY A 78 -5.63 -12.18 -7.65
N VAL A 79 -5.86 -11.62 -8.85
CA VAL A 79 -5.41 -12.18 -10.14
C VAL A 79 -4.12 -11.49 -10.56
N GLU A 80 -3.02 -12.23 -10.64
CA GLU A 80 -1.66 -11.67 -10.85
C GLU A 80 -1.56 -10.72 -12.06
N ASP A 81 -2.17 -11.06 -13.19
CA ASP A 81 -2.18 -10.19 -14.38
C ASP A 81 -2.91 -8.86 -14.15
N GLN A 82 -3.98 -8.87 -13.35
CA GLN A 82 -4.75 -7.68 -12.99
C GLN A 82 -3.98 -6.84 -11.97
N LEU A 83 -3.33 -7.47 -10.98
CA LEU A 83 -2.43 -6.81 -10.04
C LEU A 83 -1.29 -6.10 -10.78
N ARG A 84 -0.65 -6.80 -11.73
CA ARG A 84 0.42 -6.27 -12.58
C ARG A 84 -0.07 -5.09 -13.43
N ARG A 85 -1.29 -5.16 -13.97
CA ARG A 85 -1.88 -4.05 -14.72
C ARG A 85 -2.12 -2.84 -13.81
N GLY A 86 -2.66 -3.04 -12.61
CA GLY A 86 -2.86 -1.97 -11.62
C GLY A 86 -1.56 -1.26 -11.25
N THR A 87 -0.49 -2.02 -10.96
CA THR A 87 0.83 -1.44 -10.65
C THR A 87 1.45 -0.72 -11.84
N GLN A 88 1.33 -1.26 -13.06
CA GLN A 88 1.81 -0.57 -14.26
C GLN A 88 1.12 0.79 -14.45
N MET A 89 -0.20 0.86 -14.23
CA MET A 89 -0.93 2.13 -14.30
C MET A 89 -0.46 3.13 -13.24
N LEU A 90 -0.15 2.66 -12.03
CA LEU A 90 0.38 3.52 -10.96
C LEU A 90 1.84 3.96 -11.22
N GLU A 91 2.66 3.15 -11.88
CA GLU A 91 4.10 3.43 -12.05
C GLU A 91 4.44 4.17 -13.35
N ARG A 92 3.79 3.76 -14.44
CA ARG A 92 4.07 4.28 -15.79
C ARG A 92 3.01 5.29 -16.22
N GLY A 93 1.89 5.33 -15.50
CA GLY A 93 0.75 6.14 -15.84
C GLY A 93 -0.34 5.33 -16.54
N ALA A 94 -1.57 5.71 -16.27
CA ALA A 94 -2.79 5.25 -16.91
C ALA A 94 -3.02 5.89 -18.29
N SER A 95 -2.27 6.94 -18.63
CA SER A 95 -2.41 7.70 -19.87
C SER A 95 -1.08 7.90 -20.60
N ASN A 96 -1.12 7.91 -21.93
CA ASN A 96 0.07 8.04 -22.79
C ASN A 96 0.84 9.38 -22.64
N GLY A 97 0.37 10.32 -21.81
CA GLY A 97 0.95 11.66 -21.65
C GLY A 97 1.97 11.78 -20.51
N ALA A 98 2.25 10.70 -19.79
CA ALA A 98 3.00 10.78 -18.55
C ALA A 98 4.53 10.66 -18.81
N ASN A 99 5.26 11.79 -18.72
CA ASN A 99 6.71 11.88 -18.98
C ASN A 99 7.53 10.96 -18.03
N ALA A 100 8.52 10.24 -18.55
CA ALA A 100 9.39 9.31 -17.82
C ALA A 100 10.21 9.98 -16.70
N GLU A 101 10.51 11.28 -16.80
CA GLU A 101 11.28 12.02 -15.79
C GLU A 101 10.45 12.52 -14.59
N THR A 102 9.13 12.28 -14.58
CA THR A 102 8.24 12.78 -13.52
C THR A 102 8.13 11.80 -12.36
N THR A 103 8.27 12.30 -11.12
CA THR A 103 8.06 11.49 -9.90
C THR A 103 6.67 10.86 -9.89
N LEU A 104 6.52 9.73 -9.19
CA LEU A 104 5.23 9.02 -9.09
C LEU A 104 4.12 9.94 -8.56
N GLU A 105 4.41 10.71 -7.52
CA GLU A 105 3.43 11.60 -6.89
C GLU A 105 2.94 12.70 -7.84
N ALA A 106 3.85 13.31 -8.60
CA ALA A 106 3.48 14.33 -9.58
C ALA A 106 2.64 13.72 -10.72
N ARG A 107 2.96 12.50 -11.15
CA ARG A 107 2.15 11.74 -12.10
C ARG A 107 0.75 11.49 -11.56
N TRP A 108 0.63 11.05 -10.31
CA TRP A 108 -0.66 10.77 -9.70
C TRP A 108 -1.55 12.00 -9.59
N ARG A 109 -0.97 13.16 -9.26
CA ARG A 109 -1.72 14.44 -9.25
C ARG A 109 -2.32 14.77 -10.61
N VAL A 110 -1.59 14.51 -11.70
CA VAL A 110 -2.10 14.75 -13.07
C VAL A 110 -3.17 13.72 -13.44
N GLU A 111 -2.93 12.44 -13.15
CA GLU A 111 -3.77 11.36 -13.65
C GLU A 111 -5.02 11.09 -12.82
N PHE A 112 -4.96 11.32 -11.52
CA PHE A 112 -6.05 11.02 -10.59
C PHE A 112 -6.55 12.28 -9.88
N GLY A 113 -5.74 13.34 -9.77
CA GLY A 113 -6.14 14.58 -9.11
C GLY A 113 -6.73 14.31 -7.72
N ASP A 114 -7.84 14.98 -7.40
CA ASP A 114 -8.52 14.82 -6.10
C ASP A 114 -9.21 13.46 -5.92
N ALA A 115 -9.18 12.58 -6.93
CA ALA A 115 -9.72 11.24 -6.78
C ALA A 115 -8.81 10.29 -5.99
N MET A 116 -7.51 10.61 -5.86
CA MET A 116 -6.53 9.76 -5.19
C MET A 116 -5.46 10.60 -4.47
N GLU A 117 -5.30 10.38 -3.17
CA GLU A 117 -4.20 11.00 -2.43
C GLU A 117 -2.88 10.27 -2.70
N VAL A 118 -1.74 10.92 -2.44
CA VAL A 118 -0.41 10.32 -2.62
C VAL A 118 -0.25 9.06 -1.76
N ARG A 119 -0.77 9.09 -0.53
CA ARG A 119 -0.83 7.92 0.37
C ARG A 119 -1.52 6.74 -0.32
N ASP A 120 -2.66 6.97 -0.96
CA ASP A 120 -3.48 5.92 -1.57
C ASP A 120 -2.73 5.25 -2.73
N GLY A 121 -2.00 6.03 -3.54
CA GLY A 121 -1.15 5.49 -4.61
C GLY A 121 -0.06 4.57 -4.09
N HIS A 122 0.59 4.91 -2.97
CA HIS A 122 1.58 4.05 -2.32
C HIS A 122 0.94 2.81 -1.70
N TYR A 123 -0.20 2.96 -1.04
CA TYR A 123 -0.95 1.85 -0.46
C TYR A 123 -1.38 0.85 -1.54
N LEU A 124 -1.99 1.30 -2.64
CA LEU A 124 -2.43 0.42 -3.73
C LEU A 124 -1.28 -0.33 -4.41
N ARG A 125 -0.12 0.32 -4.57
CA ARG A 125 1.09 -0.37 -5.04
C ARG A 125 1.49 -1.48 -4.08
N SER A 126 1.47 -1.21 -2.78
CA SER A 126 1.81 -2.20 -1.77
C SER A 126 0.87 -3.40 -1.78
N VAL A 127 -0.45 -3.17 -1.86
CA VAL A 127 -1.47 -4.23 -1.93
C VAL A 127 -1.20 -5.15 -3.11
N ALA A 128 -0.98 -4.56 -4.29
CA ALA A 128 -0.74 -5.34 -5.50
C ALA A 128 0.60 -6.10 -5.46
N TYR A 129 1.67 -5.48 -4.95
CA TYR A 129 2.95 -6.19 -4.76
C TYR A 129 2.84 -7.36 -3.79
N TYR A 130 2.12 -7.18 -2.69
CA TYR A 130 1.86 -8.25 -1.73
C TYR A 130 1.10 -9.42 -2.38
N GLY A 131 0.06 -9.12 -3.17
CA GLY A 131 -0.68 -10.14 -3.93
C GLY A 131 0.17 -10.87 -4.99
N MET A 132 1.15 -10.18 -5.59
CA MET A 132 2.15 -10.77 -6.50
C MET A 132 3.31 -11.48 -5.76
N ARG A 133 3.28 -11.54 -4.43
CA ARG A 133 4.34 -12.09 -3.57
C ARG A 133 5.69 -11.38 -3.68
N ASP A 134 5.69 -10.15 -4.17
CA ASP A 134 6.87 -9.27 -4.17
C ASP A 134 6.90 -8.49 -2.86
N TYR A 135 7.23 -9.20 -1.78
CA TYR A 135 7.12 -8.65 -0.42
C TYR A 135 8.14 -7.54 -0.14
N GLU A 136 9.26 -7.50 -0.86
CA GLU A 136 10.24 -6.41 -0.76
C GLU A 136 9.62 -5.09 -1.25
N ARG A 137 9.07 -5.09 -2.47
CA ARG A 137 8.42 -3.89 -3.03
C ARG A 137 7.12 -3.57 -2.31
N ALA A 138 6.40 -4.57 -1.79
CA ALA A 138 5.23 -4.36 -0.96
C ALA A 138 5.58 -3.59 0.31
N ARG A 139 6.62 -4.03 1.04
CA ARG A 139 7.12 -3.36 2.26
C ARG A 139 7.56 -1.93 1.96
N GLU A 140 8.33 -1.71 0.91
CA GLU A 140 8.80 -0.36 0.51
C GLU A 140 7.64 0.59 0.19
N ALA A 141 6.65 0.10 -0.56
CA ALA A 141 5.47 0.89 -0.91
C ALA A 141 4.60 1.20 0.32
N ALA A 142 4.41 0.23 1.23
CA ALA A 142 3.70 0.47 2.49
C ALA A 142 4.43 1.50 3.37
N PHE A 143 5.75 1.42 3.44
CA PHE A 143 6.56 2.41 4.14
C PHE A 143 6.43 3.81 3.54
N ALA A 144 6.38 3.92 2.21
CA ALA A 144 6.12 5.20 1.54
C ALA A 144 4.72 5.75 1.86
N ALA A 145 3.69 4.90 1.94
CA ALA A 145 2.36 5.32 2.39
C ALA A 145 2.38 5.87 3.83
N LEU A 146 3.11 5.21 4.74
CA LEU A 146 3.29 5.65 6.13
C LEU A 146 4.09 6.95 6.27
N LYS A 147 4.97 7.27 5.32
CA LYS A 147 5.62 8.60 5.28
C LYS A 147 4.64 9.71 4.97
N CYS A 148 3.60 9.43 4.18
CA CYS A 148 2.53 10.39 3.90
C CYS A 148 1.55 10.50 5.07
N ASP A 149 1.20 9.38 5.67
CA ASP A 149 0.23 9.27 6.77
C ASP A 149 0.68 8.19 7.77
N PRO A 150 1.37 8.59 8.86
CA PRO A 150 1.88 7.66 9.86
C PRO A 150 0.80 6.88 10.61
N GLU A 151 -0.45 7.36 10.63
CA GLU A 151 -1.57 6.73 11.34
C GLU A 151 -2.35 5.74 10.46
N CYS A 152 -1.93 5.56 9.20
CA CYS A 152 -2.56 4.63 8.27
C CYS A 152 -2.37 3.16 8.70
N ARG A 153 -3.32 2.66 9.49
CA ARG A 153 -3.32 1.28 10.02
C ARG A 153 -3.25 0.22 8.91
N GLN A 154 -3.86 0.47 7.75
CA GLN A 154 -3.84 -0.47 6.63
C GLN A 154 -2.43 -0.62 6.06
N ALA A 155 -1.70 0.49 5.89
CA ALA A 155 -0.30 0.45 5.44
C ALA A 155 0.62 -0.17 6.48
N ALA A 156 0.40 0.10 7.77
CA ALA A 156 1.16 -0.52 8.87
C ALA A 156 1.01 -2.05 8.87
N ALA A 157 -0.23 -2.56 8.82
CA ALA A 157 -0.51 -3.99 8.78
C ALA A 157 0.10 -4.67 7.54
N LEU A 158 0.04 -3.99 6.39
CA LEU A 158 0.60 -4.51 5.14
C LEU A 158 2.13 -4.56 5.15
N ARG A 159 2.77 -3.58 5.77
CA ARG A 159 4.22 -3.58 5.99
C ARG A 159 4.63 -4.74 6.89
N GLU A 160 3.95 -4.92 8.02
CA GLU A 160 4.21 -6.01 8.97
C GLU A 160 4.04 -7.37 8.28
N ALA A 161 2.91 -7.58 7.59
CA ALA A 161 2.65 -8.82 6.86
C ALA A 161 3.71 -9.12 5.79
N SER A 162 4.24 -8.09 5.14
CA SER A 162 5.33 -8.22 4.16
C SER A 162 6.66 -8.58 4.84
N GLU A 163 6.99 -7.95 5.96
CA GLU A 163 8.20 -8.25 6.75
C GLU A 163 8.17 -9.69 7.29
N GLU A 164 7.01 -10.16 7.78
CA GLU A 164 6.83 -11.54 8.21
C GLU A 164 6.98 -12.54 7.06
N ALA A 165 6.45 -12.21 5.87
CA ALA A 165 6.58 -13.06 4.68
C ALA A 165 8.03 -13.16 4.21
N LEU A 166 8.76 -12.03 4.17
CA LEU A 166 10.19 -12.00 3.89
C LEU A 166 11.01 -12.79 4.92
N ALA A 167 10.66 -12.67 6.21
CA ALA A 167 11.34 -13.41 7.26
C ALA A 167 11.15 -14.92 7.09
N ARG A 168 9.95 -15.39 6.69
CA ARG A 168 9.71 -16.81 6.41
C ARG A 168 10.46 -17.29 5.16
N ASP A 169 10.41 -16.53 4.08
CA ASP A 169 11.10 -16.89 2.83
C ASP A 169 12.63 -16.86 3.01
N GLY A 170 13.12 -15.96 3.88
CA GLY A 170 14.52 -15.89 4.33
C GLY A 170 14.90 -16.92 5.41
N LEU A 171 13.94 -17.51 6.13
CA LEU A 171 14.18 -18.53 7.16
C LEU A 171 14.55 -19.91 6.61
N VAL A 172 14.57 -20.08 5.28
CA VAL A 172 15.25 -21.22 4.64
C VAL A 172 16.78 -20.96 4.52
N GLY A 173 17.29 -19.77 4.91
CA GLY A 173 18.70 -19.41 4.73
C GLY A 173 19.43 -18.68 5.87
N ALA A 174 18.79 -17.85 6.71
CA ALA A 174 19.52 -17.13 7.75
C ALA A 174 18.66 -16.69 8.93
N GLY A 175 19.07 -17.06 10.15
CA GLY A 175 18.54 -16.48 11.37
C GLY A 175 18.94 -15.02 11.52
N ALA A 176 18.07 -14.10 11.07
CA ALA A 176 17.99 -12.68 11.44
C ALA A 176 16.73 -12.15 10.71
N ILE A 177 15.80 -11.41 11.29
CA ILE A 177 15.96 -10.12 11.95
C ILE A 177 14.75 -9.95 12.90
N ALA A 178 15.02 -9.90 14.20
CA ALA A 178 14.10 -9.32 15.18
C ALA A 178 14.65 -7.94 15.55
N ALA A 179 14.16 -6.87 14.89
CA ALA A 179 14.17 -5.47 15.35
C ALA A 179 14.07 -4.49 14.16
N ALA A 180 12.86 -4.17 13.69
CA ALA A 180 12.64 -2.98 12.83
C ALA A 180 11.22 -2.37 12.91
N GLY A 181 10.50 -2.65 14.00
CA GLY A 181 9.10 -2.22 14.18
C GLY A 181 8.89 -0.96 15.01
N LEU A 182 9.94 -0.25 15.46
CA LEU A 182 9.77 0.87 16.40
C LEU A 182 10.69 2.06 16.07
N ALA A 183 10.42 2.77 14.96
CA ALA A 183 11.12 4.03 14.67
C ALA A 183 10.27 5.09 13.96
N ILE A 184 8.93 5.01 14.03
CA ILE A 184 8.06 6.13 13.62
C ILE A 184 7.05 6.41 14.73
N LEU A 185 7.54 6.86 15.89
CA LEU A 185 6.80 7.69 16.84
C LEU A 185 7.87 8.54 17.57
N GLY A 186 8.16 9.73 17.05
CA GLY A 186 9.02 10.68 17.73
C GLY A 186 8.24 11.52 18.72
N ALA A 187 8.48 11.36 20.03
CA ALA A 187 8.63 12.44 21.02
C ALA A 187 8.85 11.89 22.45
N THR A 188 9.90 12.42 23.10
CA THR A 188 10.23 12.39 24.54
C THR A 188 10.73 11.07 25.16
N ALA A 189 11.97 10.69 24.86
CA ALA A 189 12.79 9.99 25.87
C ALA A 189 13.33 11.04 26.85
N ALA A 190 12.60 11.24 27.95
CA ALA A 190 13.13 11.93 29.12
C ALA A 190 14.37 11.17 29.62
N ILE A 191 15.47 11.90 29.79
CA ILE A 191 16.67 11.42 30.46
C ILE A 191 16.26 11.03 31.89
N ALA A 192 16.09 9.73 32.12
CA ALA A 192 15.88 9.19 33.46
C ALA A 192 17.19 9.24 34.24
N ALA A 193 17.10 9.86 35.41
CA ALA A 193 18.16 10.04 36.38
C ALA A 193 18.84 8.72 36.77
N ASN A 194 20.17 8.78 36.87
CA ASN A 194 20.94 7.96 37.79
C ASN A 194 22.12 8.86 38.21
N SER A 195 22.17 9.38 39.43
CA SER A 195 22.73 8.60 40.53
C SER A 195 22.33 9.16 41.90
N ALA A 196 21.73 8.29 42.71
CA ALA A 196 21.86 8.38 44.16
C ALA A 196 23.25 7.85 44.53
N GLY A 197 24.10 8.70 45.11
CA GLY A 197 25.38 8.33 45.70
C GLY A 197 25.65 9.27 46.86
N GLY A 198 25.40 8.80 48.08
CA GLY A 198 25.35 9.62 49.28
C GLY A 198 26.67 10.28 49.65
N SER A 199 26.55 11.42 50.34
CA SER A 199 27.58 11.92 51.25
C SER A 199 26.92 12.32 52.56
N ARG A 200 27.07 11.44 53.56
CA ARG A 200 27.08 11.82 54.98
C ARG A 200 28.51 11.65 55.45
N ARG A 201 29.20 12.78 55.67
CA ARG A 201 30.02 13.11 56.84
C ARG A 201 30.81 14.37 56.55
#